data_AF-A0A925TUK1-F1
#
_entry.id   AF-A0A925TUK1-F1
#
_cell.length_a   1.000
_cell.length_b   1.000
_cell.length_c   1.000
_cell.angle_alpha   90.00
_cell.angle_beta   90.00
_cell.angle_gamma   90.00
#
_symmetry.space_group_name_H-M   'P 1'
#
loop_
_entity.id
_entity.type
_entity.pdbx_description
1 polymer ?
#
loop_
_entity_poly.entity_id
_entity_poly.type
_entity_poly.pdbx_seq_one_letter_code
_entity_poly.pdbx_strand_id
1 'polypeptide(L)'
;TRTDILNGNLDATGKMVSNSFNVYRSGDVHIVVKPNTFFAFGQTGTTHGTPYDYDAHVPILICGAGIKQGCYNAAATIIDIAPTLCNVLGLPVPQGRTGRVLTEILEK
;
A
#
# COMPACT_ATOMS: atom_id res chain seq x y z
N THR A 1 -1.96 -16.66 11.62
CA THR A 1 -1.36 -16.51 12.98
C THR A 1 0.03 -15.90 12.86
N ARG A 2 0.69 -15.45 13.95
CA ARG A 2 2.08 -14.93 13.89
C ARG A 2 3.02 -15.91 13.17
N THR A 3 2.88 -17.20 13.46
CA THR A 3 3.65 -18.28 12.82
C THR A 3 3.43 -18.32 11.32
N ASP A 4 2.19 -18.18 10.84
CA ASP A 4 1.89 -18.16 9.40
C ASP A 4 2.48 -16.92 8.71
N ILE A 5 2.50 -15.77 9.40
CA ILE A 5 3.14 -14.53 8.91
C ILE A 5 4.65 -14.74 8.75
N LEU A 6 5.31 -15.31 9.76
CA LEU A 6 6.75 -15.59 9.72
C LEU A 6 7.11 -16.64 8.67
N ASN A 7 6.21 -17.61 8.42
CA ASN A 7 6.44 -18.69 7.45
C ASN A 7 6.00 -18.33 6.02
N GLY A 8 5.33 -17.20 5.80
CA GLY A 8 4.92 -16.73 4.47
C GLY A 8 3.76 -17.49 3.81
N ASN A 9 3.05 -18.36 4.53
CA ASN A 9 1.91 -19.11 4.02
C ASN A 9 0.62 -18.27 4.09
N LEU A 10 0.51 -17.28 3.20
CA LEU A 10 -0.47 -16.20 3.32
C LEU A 10 -1.32 -16.01 2.06
N ASP A 11 -2.62 -15.84 2.26
CA ASP A 11 -3.55 -15.32 1.25
C ASP A 11 -3.35 -13.81 1.01
N ALA A 12 -4.18 -13.18 0.17
CA ALA A 12 -4.03 -11.76 -0.15
C ALA A 12 -4.11 -10.87 1.10
N THR A 13 -5.09 -11.11 1.97
CA THR A 13 -5.25 -10.40 3.24
C THR A 13 -4.07 -10.66 4.17
N GLY A 14 -3.61 -11.91 4.29
CA GLY A 14 -2.45 -12.29 5.07
C GLY A 14 -1.18 -11.56 4.61
N LYS A 15 -0.98 -11.39 3.30
CA LYS A 15 0.14 -10.60 2.75
C LYS A 15 0.06 -9.13 3.16
N MET A 16 -1.12 -8.53 3.14
CA MET A 16 -1.29 -7.14 3.60
C MET A 16 -0.97 -7.00 5.10
N VAL A 17 -1.45 -7.95 5.92
CA VAL A 17 -1.13 -8.00 7.36
C VAL A 17 0.37 -8.21 7.59
N SER A 18 1.02 -9.05 6.78
CA SER A 18 2.48 -9.24 6.87
C SER A 18 3.24 -7.98 6.50
N ASN A 19 2.79 -7.24 5.49
CA ASN A 19 3.43 -5.99 5.07
C ASN A 19 3.27 -4.86 6.12
N SER A 20 2.26 -4.94 7.00
CA SER A 20 2.06 -4.01 8.12
C SER A 20 2.65 -4.50 9.45
N PHE A 21 3.25 -5.69 9.49
CA PHE A 21 3.81 -6.28 10.69
C PHE A 21 5.26 -5.81 10.93
N ASN A 22 5.53 -5.37 12.15
CA ASN A 22 6.88 -5.07 12.62
C ASN A 22 7.17 -5.90 13.88
N VAL A 23 8.21 -6.74 13.84
CA VAL A 23 8.53 -7.69 14.91
C VAL A 23 8.74 -7.06 16.29
N TYR A 24 9.15 -5.79 16.36
CA TYR A 24 9.41 -5.09 17.62
C TYR A 24 8.25 -4.21 18.10
N ARG A 25 7.25 -3.95 17.24
CA ARG A 25 6.19 -2.95 17.51
C ARG A 25 4.77 -3.49 17.36
N SER A 26 4.59 -4.58 16.63
CA SER A 26 3.28 -5.20 16.42
C SER A 26 2.98 -6.20 17.54
N GLY A 27 1.71 -6.31 17.92
CA GLY A 27 1.25 -7.31 18.87
C GLY A 27 1.25 -8.73 18.28
N ASP A 28 1.04 -9.71 19.15
CA ASP A 28 1.04 -11.14 18.78
C ASP A 28 -0.19 -11.57 17.97
N VAL A 29 -1.28 -10.82 18.07
CA VAL A 29 -2.56 -11.10 17.42
C VAL A 29 -2.98 -9.89 16.57
N HIS A 30 -3.31 -10.15 15.31
CA HIS A 30 -3.92 -9.18 14.42
C HIS A 30 -5.36 -9.62 14.12
N ILE A 31 -6.32 -8.72 14.28
CA ILE A 31 -7.73 -9.00 14.03
C ILE A 31 -8.14 -8.34 12.71
N VAL A 32 -8.69 -9.13 11.80
CA VAL A 32 -9.33 -8.64 10.58
C VAL A 32 -10.82 -8.93 10.69
N VAL A 33 -11.63 -7.88 10.73
CA VAL A 33 -13.09 -7.98 10.77
C VAL A 33 -13.64 -8.33 9.39
N LYS A 34 -14.90 -8.81 9.31
CA LYS A 34 -15.59 -9.06 8.04
C LYS A 34 -15.78 -7.75 7.24
N PRO A 35 -15.95 -7.81 5.91
CA PRO A 35 -16.23 -6.62 5.11
C PRO A 35 -17.43 -5.84 5.64
N ASN A 36 -17.40 -4.51 5.50
CA ASN A 36 -18.43 -3.58 5.97
C ASN A 36 -18.70 -3.63 7.48
N THR A 37 -17.72 -4.11 8.25
CA THR A 37 -17.73 -4.10 9.73
C THR A 37 -16.54 -3.29 10.21
N PHE A 38 -16.70 -2.54 11.31
CA PHE A 38 -15.62 -1.80 11.93
C PHE A 38 -15.79 -1.75 13.45
N PHE A 39 -14.70 -1.49 14.16
CA PHE A 39 -14.76 -1.23 15.60
C PHE A 39 -15.28 0.19 15.83
N ALA A 40 -16.43 0.29 16.48
CA ALA A 40 -17.01 1.58 16.83
C ALA A 40 -16.37 2.12 18.12
N PHE A 41 -15.75 3.29 18.04
CA PHE A 41 -15.16 4.00 19.18
C PHE A 41 -15.98 5.22 19.62
N GLY A 42 -17.14 5.44 19.00
CA GLY A 42 -18.05 6.56 19.27
C GLY A 42 -19.47 6.26 18.77
N GLN A 43 -20.41 7.16 19.07
CA GLN A 43 -21.84 6.95 18.75
C GLN A 43 -22.21 7.29 17.30
N THR A 44 -21.33 7.96 16.54
CA THR A 44 -21.60 8.40 15.16
C THR A 44 -20.34 8.31 14.30
N GLY A 45 -20.52 8.35 12.97
CA GLY A 45 -19.44 8.45 12.00
C GLY A 45 -19.01 7.12 11.38
N THR A 46 -17.84 7.14 10.74
CA THR A 46 -17.19 6.00 10.08
C THR A 46 -15.69 6.01 10.41
N THR A 47 -14.99 4.95 10.07
CA THR A 47 -13.53 4.84 10.19
C THR A 47 -12.95 4.02 9.05
N HIS A 48 -11.63 3.89 9.01
CA HIS A 48 -10.86 3.15 8.02
C HIS A 48 -9.80 2.28 8.71
N GLY A 49 -9.13 1.42 7.96
CA GLY A 49 -7.98 0.62 8.44
C GLY A 49 -8.16 -0.89 8.26
N THR A 50 -9.24 -1.29 7.59
CA THR A 50 -9.43 -2.67 7.14
C THR A 50 -8.68 -2.90 5.82
N PRO A 51 -8.33 -4.15 5.48
CA PRO A 51 -7.58 -4.46 4.26
C PRO A 51 -8.46 -4.51 2.99
N TYR A 52 -9.71 -4.06 3.07
CA TYR A 52 -10.66 -4.16 1.97
C TYR A 52 -10.54 -2.96 1.02
N ASP A 53 -10.99 -3.13 -0.22
CA ASP A 53 -10.83 -2.13 -1.28
C ASP A 53 -11.41 -0.76 -0.93
N TYR A 54 -12.51 -0.71 -0.17
CA TYR A 54 -13.11 0.56 0.25
C TYR A 54 -12.22 1.40 1.19
N ASP A 55 -11.23 0.77 1.85
CA ASP A 55 -10.23 1.44 2.68
C ASP A 55 -8.85 1.54 2.00
N ALA A 56 -8.49 0.55 1.18
CA ALA A 56 -7.15 0.40 0.61
C ALA A 56 -6.99 0.99 -0.80
N HIS A 57 -8.08 1.13 -1.56
CA HIS A 57 -8.05 1.68 -2.91
C HIS A 57 -7.99 3.21 -2.87
N VAL A 58 -6.83 3.77 -3.21
CA VAL A 58 -6.59 5.22 -3.20
C VAL A 58 -6.15 5.72 -4.57
N PRO A 59 -6.55 6.95 -4.98
CA PRO A 59 -6.08 7.54 -6.22
C PRO A 59 -4.62 7.97 -6.11
N ILE A 60 -3.85 7.78 -7.19
CA ILE A 60 -2.51 8.36 -7.34
C ILE A 60 -2.57 9.38 -8.49
N LEU A 61 -2.30 10.64 -8.16
CA LEU A 61 -2.25 11.75 -9.11
C LEU A 61 -0.83 12.31 -9.12
N ILE A 62 -0.18 12.30 -10.29
CA ILE A 62 1.17 12.80 -10.48
C ILE A 62 1.15 13.77 -11.65
N CYS A 63 1.71 14.97 -11.47
CA CYS A 63 1.79 16.00 -12.48
C CYS A 63 3.13 16.74 -12.38
N GLY A 64 3.64 17.20 -13.53
CA GLY A 64 4.90 17.93 -13.60
C GLY A 64 5.67 17.62 -14.89
N ALA A 65 6.87 18.20 -14.99
CA ALA A 65 7.78 17.93 -16.11
C ALA A 65 8.16 16.45 -16.17
N GLY A 66 8.23 15.88 -17.37
CA GLY A 66 8.56 14.46 -17.56
C GLY A 66 7.41 13.49 -17.28
N ILE A 67 6.21 13.98 -16.94
CA ILE A 67 5.03 13.15 -16.67
C ILE A 67 4.05 13.23 -17.84
N LYS A 68 3.82 12.08 -18.48
CA LYS A 68 2.89 11.94 -19.59
C LYS A 68 1.44 12.01 -19.10
N GLN A 69 0.68 12.96 -19.64
CA GLN A 69 -0.76 13.08 -19.40
C GLN A 69 -1.50 11.79 -19.79
N GLY A 70 -2.37 11.30 -18.90
CA GLY A 70 -3.25 10.17 -19.19
C GLY A 70 -3.92 9.60 -17.95
N CYS A 71 -4.81 8.64 -18.18
CA CYS A 71 -5.38 7.79 -17.14
C CYS A 71 -4.86 6.37 -17.37
N TYR A 72 -4.36 5.75 -16.30
CA TYR A 72 -3.74 4.43 -16.35
C TYR A 72 -4.50 3.50 -15.40
N ASN A 73 -5.03 2.40 -15.94
CA ASN A 73 -5.76 1.38 -15.17
C ASN A 73 -4.85 0.20 -14.76
N ALA A 74 -3.55 0.30 -15.03
CA ALA A 74 -2.59 -0.71 -14.62
C ALA A 74 -2.45 -0.74 -13.09
N ALA A 75 -2.12 -1.91 -12.53
CA ALA A 75 -1.93 -2.05 -11.09
C ALA A 75 -0.75 -1.17 -10.63
N ALA A 76 -1.03 -0.30 -9.66
CA ALA A 76 -0.08 0.55 -8.98
C ALA A 76 -0.34 0.52 -7.47
N THR A 77 0.71 0.72 -6.68
CA THR A 77 0.66 0.74 -5.22
C THR A 77 1.29 2.02 -4.69
N ILE A 78 0.88 2.47 -3.51
CA ILE A 78 1.41 3.72 -2.92
C ILE A 78 2.92 3.71 -2.70
N ILE A 79 3.52 2.52 -2.53
CA ILE A 79 4.96 2.34 -2.37
C ILE A 79 5.75 2.57 -3.68
N ASP A 80 5.05 2.64 -4.83
CA ASP A 80 5.64 2.94 -6.13
C ASP A 80 5.90 4.46 -6.31
N ILE A 81 5.29 5.32 -5.49
CA ILE A 81 5.42 6.78 -5.58
C ILE A 81 6.87 7.22 -5.36
N ALA A 82 7.50 6.72 -4.29
CA ALA A 82 8.87 7.10 -3.94
C ALA A 82 9.92 6.74 -5.03
N PRO A 83 10.03 5.49 -5.51
CA PRO A 83 10.96 5.16 -6.59
C PRO A 83 10.64 5.89 -7.90
N THR A 84 9.37 6.14 -8.21
CA THR A 84 8.97 6.92 -9.39
C THR A 84 9.47 8.36 -9.30
N LEU A 85 9.29 9.01 -8.15
CA LEU A 85 9.78 10.38 -7.94
C LEU A 85 11.32 10.45 -7.98
N CYS A 86 12.01 9.50 -7.35
CA CYS A 86 13.47 9.42 -7.45
C CYS A 86 13.94 9.32 -8.91
N ASN A 87 13.28 8.50 -9.72
CA ASN A 87 13.60 8.36 -11.13
C ASN A 87 13.40 9.67 -11.90
N VAL A 88 12.27 10.35 -11.69
CA VAL A 88 11.97 11.66 -12.33
C VAL A 88 13.00 12.72 -11.94
N LEU A 89 13.46 12.72 -10.69
CA LEU A 89 14.42 13.70 -10.16
C LEU A 89 15.89 13.32 -10.43
N GLY A 90 16.17 12.18 -11.05
CA GLY A 90 17.54 11.68 -11.22
C GLY A 90 18.25 11.36 -9.89
N LEU A 91 17.49 11.02 -8.86
CA LEU A 91 18.00 10.68 -7.52
C LEU A 91 18.17 9.16 -7.37
N PRO A 92 19.14 8.71 -6.55
CA PRO A 92 19.25 7.31 -6.20
C PRO A 92 17.99 6.84 -5.47
N VAL A 93 17.48 5.67 -5.85
CA VAL A 93 16.33 5.05 -5.18
C VAL A 93 16.77 4.49 -3.82
N PRO A 94 16.01 4.68 -2.73
CA PRO A 94 16.34 4.15 -1.42
C PRO A 94 16.56 2.63 -1.43
N GLN A 95 17.57 2.17 -0.68
CA GLN A 95 17.79 0.75 -0.45
C GLN A 95 16.62 0.14 0.33
N GLY A 96 16.28 -1.11 0.04
CA GLY A 96 15.15 -1.80 0.69
C GLY A 96 13.76 -1.40 0.17
N ARG A 97 13.69 -0.64 -0.94
CA ARG A 97 12.43 -0.34 -1.61
C ARG A 97 11.76 -1.62 -2.14
N THR A 98 10.46 -1.74 -1.92
CA THR A 98 9.63 -2.85 -2.43
C THR A 98 8.80 -2.44 -3.65
N GLY A 99 8.57 -1.13 -3.85
CA GLY A 99 7.83 -0.60 -5.00
C GLY A 99 8.66 -0.53 -6.29
N ARG A 100 7.98 -0.39 -7.43
CA ARG A 100 8.57 -0.22 -8.78
C ARG A 100 8.46 1.23 -9.25
N VAL A 101 9.25 1.57 -10.27
CA VAL A 101 9.05 2.82 -11.02
C VAL A 101 7.82 2.65 -11.92
N LEU A 102 6.90 3.61 -11.90
CA LEU A 102 5.75 3.68 -12.79
C LEU A 102 6.20 4.23 -14.15
N THR A 103 6.92 3.42 -14.93
CA THR A 103 7.47 3.83 -16.24
C THR A 103 6.39 4.18 -17.26
N GLU A 104 5.17 3.65 -17.09
CA GLU A 104 4.03 3.90 -17.97
C GLU A 104 3.58 5.36 -17.99
N ILE A 105 3.88 6.13 -16.92
CA ILE A 105 3.49 7.54 -16.81
C ILE A 105 4.61 8.52 -17.19
N LEU A 106 5.79 8.02 -17.59
CA LEU A 106 6.94 8.87 -17.91
C LEU A 106 6.96 9.25 -19.40
N GLU A 107 7.41 10.47 -19.68
CA GLU A 107 7.77 10.86 -21.04
C GLU A 107 9.00 10.05 -21.51
N LYS A 108 9.08 9.79 -22.82
CA LYS A 108 10.21 9.07 -23.43
C LYS A 108 11.45 9.95 -23.54
#